data_AF-A0A2V9YNM1-F1
#
_entry.id   AF-A0A2V9YNM1-F1
#
_cell.length_a   1.000
_cell.length_b   1.000
_cell.length_c   1.000
_cell.angle_alpha   90.00
_cell.angle_beta   90.00
_cell.angle_gamma   90.00
#
_symmetry.space_group_name_H-M   'P 1'
#
loop_
_entity.id
_entity.type
_entity.pdbx_description
1 polymer ?
#
loop_
_entity_poly.entity_id
_entity_poly.type
_entity_poly.pdbx_seq_one_letter_code
_entity_poly.pdbx_strand_id
1 'polypeptide(L)'
;IVQHMPGNFTAQFSQQLAEVSKIRVKEAEHNEVAGPGMVYVCPGSHHVRVSNAGRLLLDDGPRIAGYRPCADVALETAATFAGPMTIGVILTGMGNDGARGVQAVKNAGGYVLAQDEATSVIFGMPAEAIKTGVVDQVLPIENICAAVEKRVLYIYGAAKVGAL
;
A
#
# COMPACT_ATOMS: atom_id res chain seq x y z
N ILE A 1 -1.17 -1.40 -4.96
CA ILE A 1 -0.47 -0.10 -5.13
C ILE A 1 -1.52 0.97 -5.40
N VAL A 2 -1.50 2.04 -4.61
CA VAL A 2 -2.29 3.25 -4.86
C VAL A 2 -1.31 4.33 -5.31
N GLN A 3 -1.37 4.71 -6.57
CA GLN A 3 -0.53 5.74 -7.16
C GLN A 3 -1.41 6.92 -7.57
N HIS A 4 -1.09 8.12 -7.11
CA HIS A 4 -1.79 9.33 -7.58
C HIS A 4 -1.38 9.59 -9.02
N MET A 5 -2.30 9.29 -9.93
CA MET A 5 -2.09 9.39 -11.37
C MET A 5 -3.46 9.55 -12.04
N PRO A 6 -3.60 10.35 -13.10
CA PRO A 6 -4.86 10.44 -13.81
C PRO A 6 -5.24 9.08 -14.41
N GLY A 7 -6.55 8.77 -14.44
CA GLY A 7 -7.05 7.45 -14.85
C GLY A 7 -6.59 6.97 -16.23
N ASN A 8 -6.31 7.89 -17.16
CA ASN A 8 -5.85 7.54 -18.51
C ASN A 8 -4.41 6.97 -18.54
N PHE A 9 -3.66 7.02 -17.44
CA PHE A 9 -2.26 6.60 -17.39
C PHE A 9 -2.02 5.34 -16.54
N THR A 10 -2.97 4.94 -15.68
CA THR A 10 -2.76 3.82 -14.75
C THR A 10 -2.68 2.46 -15.47
N ALA A 11 -3.36 2.30 -16.61
CA ALA A 11 -3.24 1.13 -17.48
C ALA A 11 -1.81 1.00 -18.06
N GLN A 12 -1.30 2.08 -18.65
CA GLN A 12 0.06 2.12 -19.21
C GLN A 12 1.12 1.91 -18.12
N PHE A 13 0.94 2.55 -16.95
CA PHE A 13 1.83 2.36 -15.81
C PHE A 13 1.87 0.90 -15.34
N SER A 14 0.72 0.24 -15.27
CA SER A 14 0.63 -1.18 -14.89
C SER A 14 1.35 -2.08 -15.90
N GLN A 15 1.22 -1.78 -17.19
CA GLN A 15 1.92 -2.52 -18.25
C GLN A 15 3.44 -2.34 -18.14
N GLN A 16 3.93 -1.10 -17.99
CA GLN A 16 5.35 -0.82 -17.84
C GLN A 16 5.94 -1.50 -16.60
N LEU A 17 5.21 -1.50 -15.48
CA LEU A 17 5.61 -2.24 -14.29
C LEU A 17 5.66 -3.75 -14.55
N ALA A 18 4.71 -4.31 -15.30
CA ALA A 18 4.72 -5.72 -15.67
C ALA A 18 5.95 -6.10 -16.51
N GLU A 19 6.37 -5.23 -17.44
CA GLU A 19 7.53 -5.46 -18.33
C GLU A 19 8.86 -5.53 -17.56
N VAL A 20 9.00 -4.79 -16.47
CA VAL A 20 10.23 -4.73 -15.67
C VAL A 20 10.18 -5.60 -14.41
N SER A 21 9.06 -6.28 -14.15
CA SER A 21 8.84 -7.08 -12.94
C SER A 21 8.78 -8.57 -13.24
N LYS A 22 9.28 -9.39 -12.31
CA LYS A 22 9.07 -10.84 -12.32
C LYS A 22 7.71 -11.25 -11.77
N ILE A 23 7.00 -10.32 -11.13
CA ILE A 23 5.67 -10.52 -10.56
C ILE A 23 4.65 -9.98 -11.55
N ARG A 24 3.54 -10.69 -11.73
CA ARG A 24 2.45 -10.23 -12.58
C ARG A 24 1.88 -8.92 -12.03
N VAL A 25 1.68 -7.95 -12.90
CA VAL A 25 1.10 -6.64 -12.56
C VAL A 25 -0.10 -6.38 -13.46
N LYS A 26 -1.20 -5.90 -12.88
CA LYS A 26 -2.38 -5.42 -13.61
C LYS A 26 -3.06 -4.29 -12.86
N GLU A 27 -3.92 -3.54 -13.55
CA GLU A 27 -4.91 -2.72 -12.86
C GLU A 27 -5.90 -3.61 -12.12
N ALA A 28 -6.35 -3.17 -10.94
CA ALA A 28 -7.38 -3.85 -10.18
C ALA A 28 -8.71 -3.82 -10.94
N GLU A 29 -9.47 -4.90 -10.83
CA GLU A 29 -10.84 -5.05 -11.32
C GLU A 29 -11.81 -5.17 -10.14
N HIS A 30 -12.99 -4.57 -10.29
CA HIS A 30 -14.00 -4.61 -9.24
C HIS A 30 -14.44 -6.05 -8.97
N ASN A 31 -14.53 -6.40 -7.68
CA ASN A 31 -14.96 -7.69 -7.15
C ASN A 31 -14.01 -8.88 -7.42
N GLU A 32 -12.80 -8.64 -7.92
CA GLU A 32 -11.80 -9.70 -8.08
C GLU A 32 -11.16 -10.09 -6.73
N VAL A 33 -10.72 -11.35 -6.61
CA VAL A 33 -10.06 -11.84 -5.38
C VAL A 33 -8.58 -11.51 -5.46
N ALA A 34 -8.05 -10.84 -4.43
CA ALA A 34 -6.61 -10.59 -4.33
C ALA A 34 -5.86 -11.89 -4.06
N GLY A 35 -4.89 -12.22 -4.91
CA GLY A 35 -4.13 -13.47 -4.81
C GLY A 35 -2.61 -13.25 -4.72
N PRO A 36 -1.86 -14.24 -4.20
CA PRO A 36 -0.41 -14.20 -4.16
C PRO A 36 0.21 -14.17 -5.58
N GLY A 37 1.41 -13.58 -5.69
CA GLY A 37 2.12 -13.48 -6.97
C GLY A 37 1.47 -12.52 -7.98
N MET A 38 0.70 -11.56 -7.47
CA MET A 38 0.05 -10.51 -8.25
C MET A 38 0.21 -9.16 -7.56
N VAL A 39 0.48 -8.13 -8.35
CA VAL A 39 0.44 -6.73 -7.94
C VAL A 39 -0.77 -6.08 -8.61
N TYR A 40 -1.62 -5.47 -7.81
CA TYR A 40 -2.79 -4.73 -8.27
C TYR A 40 -2.54 -3.23 -8.16
N VAL A 41 -2.66 -2.52 -9.27
CA VAL A 41 -2.62 -1.05 -9.33
C VAL A 41 -4.03 -0.52 -9.28
N CYS A 42 -4.32 0.41 -8.36
CA CYS A 42 -5.62 1.06 -8.32
C CYS A 42 -5.82 1.94 -9.57
N PRO A 43 -6.93 1.80 -10.31
CA PRO A 43 -7.24 2.69 -11.42
C PRO A 43 -7.35 4.14 -10.95
N GLY A 44 -6.77 5.09 -11.69
CA GLY A 44 -6.64 6.48 -11.24
C GLY A 44 -7.97 7.22 -11.01
N SER A 45 -9.07 6.71 -11.55
CA SER A 45 -10.42 7.27 -11.39
C SER A 45 -11.20 6.74 -10.19
N HIS A 46 -10.67 5.75 -9.47
CA HIS A 46 -11.38 5.02 -8.43
C HIS A 46 -10.66 5.09 -7.08
N HIS A 47 -11.37 4.76 -6.01
CA HIS A 47 -10.76 4.23 -4.79
C HIS A 47 -10.68 2.71 -4.88
N VAL A 48 -9.76 2.10 -4.13
CA VAL A 48 -9.73 0.65 -3.92
C VAL A 48 -9.87 0.35 -2.44
N ARG A 49 -10.72 -0.62 -2.13
CA ARG A 49 -10.93 -1.18 -0.80
C ARG A 49 -10.71 -2.68 -0.84
N VAL A 50 -10.27 -3.24 0.28
CA VAL A 50 -10.26 -4.70 0.48
C VAL A 50 -11.46 -5.08 1.34
N SER A 51 -12.32 -5.97 0.84
CA SER A 51 -13.46 -6.47 1.61
C SER A 51 -13.00 -7.48 2.67
N ASN A 52 -13.86 -7.75 3.66
CA ASN A 52 -13.60 -8.81 4.66
C ASN A 52 -13.46 -10.21 4.03
N ALA A 53 -13.91 -10.39 2.78
CA ALA A 53 -13.74 -11.64 2.02
C ALA A 53 -12.50 -11.63 1.11
N GLY A 54 -11.62 -10.63 1.23
CA GLY A 54 -10.39 -10.51 0.43
C GLY A 54 -10.61 -10.09 -1.02
N ARG A 55 -11.76 -9.47 -1.33
CA ARG A 55 -12.06 -8.96 -2.68
C ARG A 55 -11.69 -7.49 -2.80
N LEU A 56 -11.19 -7.10 -3.96
CA LEU A 56 -10.93 -5.72 -4.32
C LEU A 56 -12.24 -5.06 -4.72
N LEU A 57 -12.67 -4.04 -3.97
CA LEU A 57 -13.86 -3.25 -4.27
C LEU A 57 -13.40 -1.89 -4.80
N LEU A 58 -13.79 -1.59 -6.04
CA LEU A 58 -13.54 -0.30 -6.66
C LEU A 58 -14.80 0.56 -6.62
N ASP A 59 -14.64 1.84 -6.31
CA ASP A 59 -15.71 2.83 -6.34
C ASP A 59 -15.20 4.15 -6.92
N ASP A 60 -16.08 4.88 -7.60
CA ASP A 60 -15.83 6.19 -8.21
C ASP A 60 -16.39 7.34 -7.36
N GLY A 61 -16.48 7.13 -6.05
CA GLY A 61 -16.97 8.11 -5.08
C GLY A 61 -16.18 9.42 -5.09
N PRO A 62 -16.67 10.45 -4.39
CA PRO A 62 -16.00 11.75 -4.32
C PRO A 62 -14.58 11.61 -3.74
N ARG A 63 -13.71 12.57 -4.06
CA ARG A 63 -12.36 12.64 -3.49
C ARG A 63 -12.41 12.63 -1.97
N ILE A 64 -11.52 11.85 -1.36
CA ILE A 64 -11.36 11.75 0.10
C ILE A 64 -10.10 12.55 0.46
N ALA A 65 -10.26 13.57 1.30
CA ALA A 65 -9.20 14.52 1.65
C ALA A 65 -8.48 15.14 0.42
N GLY A 66 -9.19 15.26 -0.71
CA GLY A 66 -8.64 15.78 -1.97
C GLY A 66 -8.03 14.74 -2.91
N TYR A 67 -7.94 13.48 -2.50
CA TYR A 67 -7.33 12.40 -3.29
C TYR A 67 -8.38 11.47 -3.90
N ARG A 68 -8.13 11.03 -5.14
CA ARG A 68 -8.75 9.86 -5.78
C ARG A 68 -7.76 9.37 -6.86
N PRO A 69 -7.14 8.20 -6.70
CA PRO A 69 -7.30 7.25 -5.59
C PRO A 69 -6.75 7.79 -4.25
N CYS A 70 -7.19 7.21 -3.13
CA CYS A 70 -6.75 7.59 -1.78
C CYS A 70 -6.12 6.38 -1.10
N ALA A 71 -4.86 6.51 -0.68
CA ALA A 71 -4.05 5.47 -0.07
C ALA A 71 -4.50 5.16 1.36
N ASP A 72 -4.97 6.15 2.13
CA ASP A 72 -5.52 5.93 3.47
C ASP A 72 -6.61 4.84 3.44
N VAL A 73 -7.55 4.94 2.51
CA VAL A 73 -8.67 4.01 2.37
C VAL A 73 -8.20 2.58 2.08
N ALA A 74 -7.23 2.45 1.18
CA ALA A 74 -6.68 1.15 0.82
C ALA A 74 -5.96 0.52 2.01
N LEU A 75 -5.18 1.30 2.77
CA LEU A 75 -4.49 0.83 3.97
C LEU A 75 -5.46 0.49 5.11
N GLU A 76 -6.46 1.32 5.38
CA GLU A 76 -7.48 1.09 6.42
C GLU A 76 -8.25 -0.22 6.20
N THR A 77 -8.68 -0.46 4.96
CA THR A 77 -9.44 -1.66 4.61
C THR A 77 -8.55 -2.91 4.50
N ALA A 78 -7.30 -2.77 4.02
CA ALA A 78 -6.32 -3.85 4.09
C ALA A 78 -6.00 -4.25 5.53
N ALA A 79 -5.83 -3.27 6.43
CA ALA A 79 -5.59 -3.49 7.85
C ALA A 79 -6.77 -4.20 8.53
N THR A 80 -8.00 -3.83 8.17
CA THR A 80 -9.22 -4.48 8.68
C THR A 80 -9.30 -5.94 8.21
N PHE A 81 -8.93 -6.21 6.96
CA PHE A 81 -8.97 -7.57 6.39
C PHE A 81 -7.85 -8.47 6.91
N ALA A 82 -6.60 -8.00 6.91
CA ALA A 82 -5.41 -8.82 7.16
C ALA A 82 -4.78 -8.62 8.55
N GLY A 83 -5.23 -7.64 9.32
CA GLY A 83 -4.79 -7.44 10.70
C GLY A 83 -3.26 -7.32 10.81
N PRO A 84 -2.62 -8.10 11.72
CA PRO A 84 -1.16 -8.10 11.92
C PRO A 84 -0.33 -8.53 10.71
N MET A 85 -0.95 -9.17 9.72
CA MET A 85 -0.29 -9.57 8.48
C MET A 85 -0.12 -8.41 7.49
N THR A 86 -0.71 -7.25 7.79
CA THR A 86 -0.64 -6.07 6.92
C THR A 86 0.74 -5.42 7.01
N ILE A 87 1.31 -5.09 5.85
CA ILE A 87 2.51 -4.26 5.73
C ILE A 87 2.11 -3.00 4.95
N GLY A 88 2.12 -1.85 5.62
CA GLY A 88 1.93 -0.54 5.00
C GLY A 88 3.26 0.04 4.55
N VAL A 89 3.33 0.56 3.33
CA VAL A 89 4.55 1.20 2.79
C VAL A 89 4.17 2.54 2.19
N ILE A 90 4.77 3.62 2.70
CA ILE A 90 4.59 4.98 2.16
C ILE A 90 5.87 5.40 1.47
N LEU A 91 5.75 5.73 0.18
CA LEU A 91 6.86 6.17 -0.67
C LEU A 91 6.75 7.67 -0.94
N THR A 92 7.78 8.21 -1.61
CA THR A 92 7.87 9.59 -2.08
C THR A 92 6.55 10.08 -2.69
N GLY A 93 6.18 11.32 -2.36
CA GLY A 93 4.94 11.93 -2.81
C GLY A 93 4.62 13.22 -2.06
N MET A 94 3.76 14.04 -2.64
CA MET A 94 3.29 15.29 -2.01
C MET A 94 2.03 15.02 -1.17
N GLY A 95 1.86 15.79 -0.11
CA GLY A 95 0.67 15.76 0.73
C GLY A 95 0.77 14.76 1.87
N ASN A 96 -0.38 14.35 2.39
CA ASN A 96 -0.52 13.58 3.63
C ASN A 96 -1.32 12.28 3.46
N ASP A 97 -1.63 11.89 2.21
CA ASP A 97 -2.34 10.63 1.95
C ASP A 97 -1.50 9.44 2.41
N GLY A 98 -2.13 8.50 3.10
CA GLY A 98 -1.49 7.37 3.75
C GLY A 98 -1.16 7.59 5.23
N ALA A 99 -1.13 8.83 5.73
CA ALA A 99 -0.80 9.11 7.12
C ALA A 99 -1.83 8.52 8.11
N ARG A 100 -3.13 8.59 7.82
CA ARG A 100 -4.16 7.93 8.66
C ARG A 100 -4.17 6.42 8.43
N GLY A 101 -3.94 6.01 7.19
CA GLY A 101 -3.83 4.61 6.79
C GLY A 101 -2.77 3.86 7.60
N VAL A 102 -1.59 4.47 7.82
CA VAL A 102 -0.55 3.82 8.63
C VAL A 102 -0.91 3.71 10.11
N GLN A 103 -1.68 4.64 10.71
CA GLN A 103 -2.25 4.42 12.05
C GLN A 103 -3.18 3.21 12.05
N ALA A 104 -4.04 3.08 11.05
CA ALA A 104 -4.96 1.95 10.97
C ALA A 104 -4.20 0.62 10.86
N VAL A 105 -3.15 0.57 10.02
CA VAL A 105 -2.24 -0.58 9.94
C VAL A 105 -1.63 -0.88 11.30
N LYS A 106 -1.13 0.14 12.02
CA LYS A 106 -0.49 -0.08 13.32
C LYS A 106 -1.47 -0.54 14.40
N ASN A 107 -2.65 0.07 14.45
CA ASN A 107 -3.71 -0.29 15.39
C ASN A 107 -4.18 -1.74 15.19
N ALA A 108 -4.10 -2.25 13.96
CA ALA A 108 -4.39 -3.64 13.62
C ALA A 108 -3.21 -4.61 13.91
N GLY A 109 -2.10 -4.13 14.48
CA GLY A 109 -0.90 -4.93 14.77
C GLY A 109 0.04 -5.12 13.57
N GLY A 110 -0.21 -4.41 12.46
CA GLY A 110 0.59 -4.48 11.25
C GLY A 110 1.95 -3.79 11.38
N TYR A 111 2.67 -3.74 10.25
CA TYR A 111 4.01 -3.18 10.16
C TYR A 111 4.05 -2.02 9.16
N VAL A 112 4.71 -0.92 9.51
CA VAL A 112 4.73 0.29 8.69
C VAL A 112 6.15 0.66 8.28
N LEU A 113 6.37 0.85 6.99
CA LEU A 113 7.60 1.36 6.40
C LEU A 113 7.35 2.72 5.76
N ALA A 114 8.31 3.63 5.89
CA ALA A 114 8.32 4.89 5.14
C ALA A 114 9.66 5.05 4.41
N GLN A 115 9.62 5.63 3.21
CA GLN A 115 10.83 6.02 2.49
C GLN A 115 11.53 7.19 3.22
N ASP A 116 12.85 7.19 3.26
CA ASP A 116 13.64 8.27 3.83
C ASP A 116 13.65 9.53 2.96
N GLU A 117 14.13 10.64 3.53
CA GLU A 117 14.22 11.91 2.84
C GLU A 117 15.28 11.88 1.73
N ALA A 118 16.42 11.25 1.97
CA ALA A 118 17.57 11.25 1.07
C ALA A 118 17.27 10.61 -0.30
N THR A 119 16.39 9.61 -0.33
CA THR A 119 15.99 8.93 -1.57
C THR A 119 14.63 9.37 -2.11
N SER A 120 13.90 10.21 -1.37
CA SER A 120 12.62 10.75 -1.81
C SER A 120 12.79 11.88 -2.80
N VAL A 121 12.04 11.85 -3.90
CA VAL A 121 11.95 13.00 -4.82
C VAL A 121 11.15 14.13 -4.16
N ILE A 122 10.07 13.77 -3.45
CA ILE A 122 9.26 14.67 -2.64
C ILE A 122 9.01 13.98 -1.30
N PHE A 123 9.59 14.51 -0.23
CA PHE A 123 9.46 13.98 1.12
C PHE A 123 8.24 14.57 1.84
N GLY A 124 7.06 14.52 1.19
CA GLY A 124 5.78 14.96 1.78
C GLY A 124 5.06 13.82 2.49
N MET A 125 4.53 12.87 1.71
CA MET A 125 3.79 11.73 2.23
C MET A 125 4.60 10.89 3.25
N PRO A 126 5.89 10.58 3.02
CA PRO A 126 6.67 9.86 4.03
C PRO A 126 6.85 10.68 5.32
N ALA A 127 7.09 11.99 5.22
CA ALA A 127 7.22 12.86 6.38
C ALA A 127 5.93 12.92 7.21
N GLU A 128 4.77 13.03 6.55
CA GLU A 128 3.47 13.02 7.22
C GLU A 128 3.18 11.67 7.88
N ALA A 129 3.55 10.55 7.23
CA ALA A 129 3.46 9.23 7.85
C ALA A 129 4.38 9.13 9.09
N ILE A 130 5.62 9.62 9.03
CA ILE A 130 6.58 9.60 10.14
C ILE A 130 6.09 10.43 11.33
N LYS A 131 5.52 11.62 11.08
CA LYS A 131 4.99 12.53 12.13
C LYS A 131 3.92 11.88 13.01
N THR A 132 3.27 10.84 12.52
CA THR A 132 2.26 10.12 13.29
C THR A 132 2.84 9.24 14.41
N GLY A 133 4.15 8.98 14.40
CA GLY A 133 4.85 8.23 15.44
C GLY A 133 4.66 6.70 15.38
N VAL A 134 3.98 6.18 14.35
CA VAL A 134 3.69 4.73 14.23
C VAL A 134 4.52 3.98 13.17
N VAL A 135 5.39 4.68 12.45
CA VAL A 135 6.28 4.08 11.45
C VAL A 135 7.33 3.22 12.16
N ASP A 136 7.46 1.96 11.74
CA ASP A 136 8.42 1.03 12.34
C ASP A 136 9.85 1.24 11.84
N GLN A 137 10.02 1.55 10.55
CA GLN A 137 11.32 1.86 9.96
C GLN A 137 11.19 2.94 8.88
N VAL A 138 12.16 3.87 8.90
CA VAL A 138 12.41 4.83 7.82
C VAL A 138 13.63 4.36 7.06
N LEU A 139 13.49 4.10 5.76
CA LEU A 139 14.51 3.41 4.97
C LEU A 139 14.74 4.09 3.61
N PRO A 140 15.98 4.06 3.09
CA PRO A 140 16.23 4.43 1.70
C PRO A 140 15.52 3.44 0.76
N ILE A 141 15.11 3.92 -0.43
CA ILE A 141 14.29 3.14 -1.38
C ILE A 141 14.90 1.78 -1.74
N GLU A 142 16.23 1.69 -1.80
CA GLU A 142 16.98 0.47 -2.12
C GLU A 142 16.79 -0.63 -1.06
N ASN A 143 16.46 -0.24 0.18
CA ASN A 143 16.30 -1.16 1.31
C ASN A 143 14.84 -1.54 1.58
N ILE A 144 13.87 -0.83 1.00
CA ILE A 144 12.45 -1.09 1.25
C ILE A 144 12.04 -2.50 0.82
N CYS A 145 12.49 -2.96 -0.36
CA CYS A 145 12.16 -4.29 -0.86
C CYS A 145 12.63 -5.39 0.12
N ALA A 146 13.90 -5.33 0.53
CA ALA A 146 14.48 -6.28 1.48
C ALA A 146 13.76 -6.26 2.84
N ALA A 147 13.33 -5.09 3.31
CA ALA A 147 12.55 -4.96 4.54
C ALA A 147 11.16 -5.60 4.44
N VAL A 148 10.47 -5.42 3.31
CA VAL A 148 9.19 -6.09 3.04
C VAL A 148 9.37 -7.61 3.01
N GLU A 149 10.35 -8.12 2.28
CA GLU A 149 10.64 -9.56 2.21
C GLU A 149 10.93 -10.16 3.58
N LYS A 150 11.80 -9.51 4.37
CA LYS A 150 12.12 -9.93 5.74
C LYS A 150 10.86 -9.99 6.61
N ARG A 151 9.96 -9.01 6.48
CA ARG A 151 8.72 -8.98 7.26
C ARG A 151 7.74 -10.07 6.82
N VAL A 152 7.61 -10.33 5.52
CA VAL A 152 6.79 -11.45 5.01
C VAL A 152 7.31 -12.79 5.53
N LEU A 153 8.63 -13.02 5.51
CA LEU A 153 9.23 -14.24 6.06
C LEU A 153 8.99 -14.39 7.56
N TYR A 154 9.07 -13.28 8.32
CA TYR A 154 8.72 -13.28 9.74
C TYR A 154 7.27 -13.68 9.99
N ILE A 155 6.32 -13.09 9.25
CA ILE A 155 4.88 -13.41 9.37
C ILE A 155 4.64 -14.89 9.06
N TYR A 156 5.22 -15.39 7.97
CA TYR A 156 5.07 -16.79 7.57
C TYR A 156 5.67 -17.76 8.59
N GLY A 157 6.82 -17.42 9.18
CA GLY A 157 7.43 -18.19 10.27
C GLY A 157 6.56 -18.19 11.52
N ALA A 158 6.07 -17.03 11.95
CA ALA A 158 5.21 -16.91 13.13
C ALA A 158 3.88 -17.67 12.97
N ALA A 159 3.28 -17.64 11.77
CA ALA A 159 2.08 -18.40 11.44
C ALA A 159 2.29 -19.92 11.56
N LYS A 160 3.47 -20.42 11.16
CA LYS A 160 3.82 -21.85 11.33
C LYS A 160 4.01 -22.27 12.79
N VAL A 161 4.40 -21.34 13.65
CA VAL A 161 4.67 -21.58 15.08
C VAL A 161 3.41 -21.30 15.95
N GLY A 162 2.30 -20.86 15.34
CA GLY A 162 1.03 -20.59 16.03
C GLY A 162 1.05 -19.33 16.90
N ALA A 163 1.95 -18.37 16.59
CA ALA A 163 2.21 -17.19 17.42
C ALA A 163 1.48 -15.92 16.95
N LEU A 164 0.43 -16.04 16.12
CA LEU A 164 -0.35 -14.93 15.56
C LEU A 164 -1.83 -15.11 15.84
#